data_AF-M8CYT8-F1
#
_entry.id   AF-M8CYT8-F1
#
_cell.length_a   1.000
_cell.length_b   1.000
_cell.length_c   1.000
_cell.angle_alpha   90.00
_cell.angle_beta   90.00
_cell.angle_gamma   90.00
#
_symmetry.space_group_name_H-M   'P 1'
#
loop_
_entity.id
_entity.type
_entity.pdbx_description
1 polymer ?
#
loop_
_entity_poly.entity_id
_entity_poly.type
_entity_poly.pdbx_seq_one_letter_code
_entity_poly.pdbx_strand_id
1 'polypeptide(L)'
;MASALSAPAASAVVAARCSEEEGAMGGPDAASGSSRGSLCHRLSSKSSAPECSWLSQHFCFSVDNPFNTGHITMALAVDASRFEGVPMAPPDPILGVSEAFKADTSDLKLNLGVGAYRTEELQPAVLNVVKKAEKLMLEKGENKEYLPIEGFAAFNKATADLLLGADNPVIKQGRVATLQSLSGTGSLRLAAAFIQRYFPDAKVLISSPTWGNHKNIFNDARVPWSEYRYYDPKTVGLDFEGMIADIQAAPEGSFVLLHGCAHNPTGIDPTPEQWEKLADVIEEKKHMPFFDVAYQGFASGSLDEDASSVRLFVKRGLEVFVAQSYSKNLGLYAERIGAINVICSAPEVADRVKSQLKRLARPMYSNPPIHGAKIVANVVGDPTMFGEWKEEMEQMAGRIKNVRQKLYDSLTEKDQSGKDWSFILSQIGMFSFTGLNRPQSDNMTDKWHIYMTKDGRISLAGLNLAKCEYLADAIIDSFHNVN
;
A
#
# COMPACT_ATOMS: atom_id res chain seq x y z
N MET A 1 46.93 22.30 35.78
CA MET A 1 46.94 23.66 36.36
C MET A 1 46.29 24.61 35.37
N ALA A 2 45.59 25.61 35.90
CA ALA A 2 44.50 26.36 35.30
C ALA A 2 44.89 27.36 34.18
N SER A 3 43.82 27.82 33.48
CA SER A 3 43.57 29.20 33.03
C SER A 3 44.28 29.70 31.76
N ALA A 4 43.69 30.43 30.80
CA ALA A 4 42.33 30.94 30.56
C ALA A 4 42.27 31.69 29.20
N LEU A 5 41.03 31.87 28.68
CA LEU A 5 40.49 33.02 27.92
C LEU A 5 41.04 33.37 26.51
N SER A 6 40.18 33.32 25.48
CA SER A 6 39.33 34.46 25.06
C SER A 6 38.64 34.22 23.71
N ALA A 7 37.38 34.66 23.62
CA ALA A 7 36.57 34.76 22.39
C ALA A 7 36.44 36.24 22.00
N PRO A 8 36.19 36.53 20.71
CA PRO A 8 35.09 37.44 20.32
C PRO A 8 34.44 36.99 18.98
N ALA A 9 33.30 37.46 18.45
CA ALA A 9 32.24 38.37 18.84
C ALA A 9 31.03 38.06 17.93
N ALA A 10 29.82 38.29 18.44
CA ALA A 10 28.57 38.22 17.70
C ALA A 10 28.38 39.44 16.77
N SER A 11 27.81 39.23 15.59
CA SER A 11 27.35 40.30 14.69
C SER A 11 25.85 40.48 14.88
N ALA A 12 25.46 41.66 15.34
CA ALA A 12 24.08 42.12 15.46
C ALA A 12 23.74 43.02 14.26
N VAL A 13 22.62 42.75 13.60
CA VAL A 13 21.98 43.65 12.63
C VAL A 13 20.82 44.35 13.30
N VAL A 14 20.75 45.67 13.08
CA VAL A 14 19.82 46.64 13.66
C VAL A 14 18.70 46.98 12.67
N ALA A 15 17.57 47.43 13.23
CA ALA A 15 16.41 48.17 12.67
C ALA A 15 15.19 47.31 12.30
N ALA A 16 13.95 47.62 12.69
CA ALA A 16 13.39 48.87 13.21
C ALA A 16 12.20 48.61 14.17
N ARG A 17 12.02 49.50 15.15
CA ARG A 17 10.80 49.66 15.96
C ARG A 17 9.94 50.76 15.34
N CYS A 18 8.62 50.57 15.32
CA CYS A 18 7.64 51.65 15.42
C CYS A 18 6.72 51.37 16.62
N SER A 19 6.71 52.36 17.51
CA SER A 19 5.75 52.80 18.56
C SER A 19 4.31 52.28 18.43
N GLU A 20 3.77 51.69 19.50
CA GLU A 20 2.93 52.29 20.57
C GLU A 20 1.49 52.61 20.13
N GLU A 21 0.52 51.89 20.72
CA GLU A 21 -0.58 52.52 21.45
C GLU A 21 -1.18 51.53 22.46
N GLU A 22 -1.25 52.00 23.71
CA GLU A 22 -1.85 51.34 24.87
C GLU A 22 -3.38 51.45 24.85
N GLY A 23 -4.05 50.48 25.47
CA GLY A 23 -5.48 50.56 25.78
C GLY A 23 -5.90 49.39 26.65
N ALA A 24 -5.67 49.52 27.96
CA ALA A 24 -6.04 48.52 28.96
C ALA A 24 -7.45 48.75 29.54
N MET A 25 -7.99 47.65 30.11
CA MET A 25 -8.95 47.55 31.23
C MET A 25 -10.43 47.23 30.92
N GLY A 26 -10.88 46.12 31.53
CA GLY A 26 -12.24 45.97 32.07
C GLY A 26 -13.02 44.72 31.65
N GLY A 27 -13.04 43.68 32.49
CA GLY A 27 -14.22 42.80 32.64
C GLY A 27 -14.97 43.19 33.93
N PRO A 28 -15.96 42.41 34.43
CA PRO A 28 -16.77 41.33 33.84
C PRO A 28 -18.30 41.62 33.97
N ASP A 29 -19.19 40.78 33.42
CA ASP A 29 -20.42 40.31 34.10
C ASP A 29 -21.34 39.40 33.23
N ALA A 30 -22.15 38.63 33.94
CA ALA A 30 -22.88 37.45 33.53
C ALA A 30 -24.36 37.67 33.16
N ALA A 31 -24.97 36.57 32.67
CA ALA A 31 -26.35 36.13 32.86
C ALA A 31 -27.42 36.39 31.76
N SER A 32 -27.94 35.25 31.27
CA SER A 32 -29.36 34.88 31.07
C SER A 32 -30.27 35.66 30.10
N GLY A 33 -31.05 34.93 29.28
CA GLY A 33 -32.32 35.43 28.76
C GLY A 33 -32.79 34.79 27.45
N SER A 34 -33.77 33.89 27.52
CA SER A 34 -34.48 33.30 26.38
C SER A 34 -35.38 34.31 25.66
N SER A 35 -35.64 34.14 24.36
CA SER A 35 -37.01 34.17 23.82
C SER A 35 -37.08 33.81 22.33
N ARG A 36 -38.23 33.21 21.98
CA ARG A 36 -38.64 32.74 20.65
C ARG A 36 -38.92 33.91 19.69
N GLY A 37 -38.69 33.69 18.40
CA GLY A 37 -39.18 34.57 17.33
C GLY A 37 -39.15 33.88 15.97
N SER A 38 -40.30 33.33 15.57
CA SER A 38 -40.58 32.85 14.21
C SER A 38 -40.71 34.03 13.26
N LEU A 39 -40.04 33.99 12.10
CA LEU A 39 -40.51 34.71 10.92
C LEU A 39 -40.08 34.03 9.62
N CYS A 40 -41.11 33.66 8.88
CA CYS A 40 -41.09 33.10 7.55
C CYS A 40 -40.97 34.25 6.54
N HIS A 41 -40.01 34.22 5.62
CA HIS A 41 -40.10 34.96 4.36
C HIS A 41 -39.39 34.24 3.22
N ARG A 42 -40.20 33.86 2.22
CA ARG A 42 -39.78 33.49 0.86
C ARG A 42 -39.08 34.67 0.19
N LEU A 43 -37.92 34.45 -0.42
CA LEU A 43 -37.42 35.33 -1.49
C LEU A 43 -36.80 34.52 -2.64
N SER A 44 -37.47 34.67 -3.78
CA SER A 44 -37.09 34.48 -5.18
C SER A 44 -35.58 34.62 -5.49
N SER A 45 -35.00 33.60 -6.14
CA SER A 45 -33.70 33.67 -6.81
C SER A 45 -33.81 34.37 -8.18
N LYS A 46 -33.19 35.54 -8.31
CA LYS A 46 -32.74 36.09 -9.60
C LYS A 46 -31.22 36.10 -9.57
N SER A 47 -30.59 35.31 -10.44
CA SER A 47 -29.14 35.29 -10.63
C SER A 47 -28.72 36.38 -11.61
N SER A 48 -27.86 37.29 -11.15
CA SER A 48 -27.08 38.19 -12.01
C SER A 48 -25.60 37.86 -11.78
N ALA A 49 -24.94 37.29 -12.79
CA ALA A 49 -23.50 37.08 -12.82
C ALA A 49 -22.81 38.33 -13.44
N PRO A 50 -21.58 38.68 -13.01
CA PRO A 50 -20.87 39.85 -13.52
C PRO A 50 -20.05 39.53 -14.79
N GLU A 51 -20.01 40.51 -15.69
CA GLU A 51 -19.19 40.52 -16.90
C GLU A 51 -17.69 40.59 -16.55
N CYS A 52 -16.88 39.75 -17.21
CA CYS A 52 -15.42 39.85 -17.21
C CYS A 52 -14.97 40.04 -18.67
N SER A 53 -14.62 41.28 -19.02
CA SER A 53 -14.13 41.67 -20.34
C SER A 53 -12.60 41.62 -20.38
N TRP A 54 -12.01 40.62 -21.03
CA TRP A 54 -10.65 40.71 -21.58
C TRP A 54 -10.50 39.70 -22.72
N LEU A 55 -10.44 40.20 -23.96
CA LEU A 55 -9.55 39.73 -25.05
C LEU A 55 -9.94 40.42 -26.36
N SER A 56 -9.28 41.53 -26.62
CA SER A 56 -9.18 42.08 -27.98
C SER A 56 -8.14 41.24 -28.74
N GLN A 57 -8.58 40.50 -29.75
CA GLN A 57 -7.69 40.00 -30.80
C GLN A 57 -8.11 40.61 -32.14
N HIS A 58 -7.19 41.38 -32.71
CA HIS A 58 -7.28 42.01 -34.01
C HIS A 58 -7.34 40.95 -35.12
N PHE A 59 -8.41 40.96 -35.91
CA PHE A 59 -8.41 40.39 -37.26
C PHE A 59 -8.39 41.53 -38.28
N CYS A 60 -7.29 41.62 -39.03
CA CYS A 60 -7.23 42.40 -40.26
C CYS A 60 -8.10 41.70 -41.31
N PHE A 61 -9.20 42.35 -41.71
CA PHE A 61 -9.89 42.00 -42.95
C PHE A 61 -9.38 42.91 -44.07
N SER A 62 -8.77 42.31 -45.08
CA SER A 62 -8.68 42.89 -46.42
C SER A 62 -9.67 42.12 -47.28
N VAL A 63 -10.69 42.81 -47.78
CA VAL A 63 -11.53 42.30 -48.86
C VAL A 63 -11.93 43.48 -49.75
N ASP A 64 -11.35 43.52 -50.94
CA ASP A 64 -11.96 44.20 -52.08
C ASP A 64 -12.49 43.14 -53.05
N ASN A 65 -13.71 43.44 -53.49
CA ASN A 65 -14.48 42.96 -54.65
C ASN A 65 -15.54 41.84 -54.47
N PRO A 66 -16.77 42.04 -55.02
CA PRO A 66 -17.97 41.26 -54.69
C PRO A 66 -18.32 40.23 -55.79
N PHE A 67 -19.38 39.47 -55.50
CA PHE A 67 -20.03 38.42 -56.31
C PHE A 67 -19.53 36.99 -56.07
N ASN A 68 -20.05 36.38 -55.00
CA ASN A 68 -20.41 34.96 -55.06
C ASN A 68 -21.60 34.67 -54.14
N THR A 69 -22.62 34.00 -54.67
CA THR A 69 -23.82 33.57 -53.95
C THR A 69 -23.45 32.56 -52.87
N GLY A 70 -23.38 33.00 -51.62
CA GLY A 70 -23.01 32.18 -50.48
C GLY A 70 -24.15 31.28 -50.01
N HIS A 71 -24.00 29.97 -50.21
CA HIS A 71 -24.63 28.99 -49.32
C HIS A 71 -23.98 29.15 -47.94
N ILE A 72 -24.74 29.67 -46.98
CA ILE A 72 -24.32 29.71 -45.57
C ILE A 72 -24.47 28.28 -45.03
N THR A 73 -23.38 27.51 -45.08
CA THR A 73 -23.28 26.27 -44.32
C THR A 73 -23.12 26.67 -42.86
N MET A 74 -24.20 26.63 -42.07
CA MET A 74 -24.08 26.65 -40.62
C MET A 74 -23.41 25.35 -40.20
N ALA A 75 -22.09 25.35 -40.09
CA ALA A 75 -21.39 24.37 -39.29
C ALA A 75 -21.80 24.64 -37.85
N LEU A 76 -22.72 23.81 -37.32
CA LEU A 76 -22.91 23.69 -35.89
C LEU A 76 -21.56 23.23 -35.33
N ALA A 77 -20.77 24.17 -34.82
CA ALA A 77 -19.65 23.87 -33.95
C ALA A 77 -20.27 23.30 -32.67
N VAL A 78 -20.57 22.01 -32.68
CA VAL A 78 -20.82 21.28 -31.45
C VAL A 78 -19.47 21.31 -30.74
N ASP A 79 -19.41 22.05 -29.64
CA ASP A 79 -18.22 22.15 -28.81
C ASP A 79 -18.02 20.78 -28.14
N ALA A 80 -17.54 19.81 -28.92
CA ALA A 80 -17.32 18.45 -28.50
C ALA A 80 -16.28 18.49 -27.38
N SER A 81 -16.65 17.93 -26.23
CA SER A 81 -15.72 17.86 -25.11
C SER A 81 -14.43 17.20 -25.57
N ARG A 82 -13.28 17.81 -25.26
CA ARG A 82 -11.97 17.20 -25.51
C ARG A 82 -11.79 15.85 -24.80
N PHE A 83 -12.68 15.52 -23.86
CA PHE A 83 -12.70 14.28 -23.10
C PHE A 83 -13.77 13.27 -23.57
N GLU A 84 -14.51 13.54 -24.66
CA GLU A 84 -15.58 12.65 -25.15
C GLU A 84 -15.10 11.21 -25.43
N GLY A 85 -13.85 11.05 -25.87
CA GLY A 85 -13.25 9.73 -26.11
C GLY A 85 -12.63 9.03 -24.90
N VAL A 86 -12.68 9.63 -23.69
CA VAL A 86 -12.10 9.02 -22.49
C VAL A 86 -13.07 7.99 -21.92
N PRO A 87 -12.74 6.69 -21.94
CA PRO A 87 -13.64 5.66 -21.42
C PRO A 87 -13.71 5.71 -19.89
N MET A 88 -14.87 5.35 -19.35
CA MET A 88 -15.03 5.13 -17.92
C MET A 88 -14.20 3.92 -17.49
N ALA A 89 -13.30 4.11 -16.52
CA ALA A 89 -12.50 3.03 -15.98
C ALA A 89 -13.39 2.03 -15.21
N PRO A 90 -13.10 0.72 -15.28
CA PRO A 90 -13.79 -0.26 -14.44
C PRO A 90 -13.48 0.01 -12.95
N PRO A 91 -14.43 -0.25 -12.03
CA PRO A 91 -14.19 -0.10 -10.60
C PRO A 91 -13.12 -1.08 -10.12
N ASP A 92 -12.28 -0.65 -9.16
CA ASP A 92 -11.30 -1.53 -8.53
C ASP A 92 -12.02 -2.64 -7.74
N PRO A 93 -11.70 -3.93 -7.94
CA PRO A 93 -12.41 -5.04 -7.31
C PRO A 93 -12.41 -5.04 -5.78
N ILE A 94 -11.45 -4.37 -5.12
CA ILE A 94 -11.36 -4.26 -3.66
C ILE A 94 -12.05 -2.98 -3.18
N LEU A 95 -11.87 -1.85 -3.88
CA LEU A 95 -12.53 -0.60 -3.51
C LEU A 95 -14.05 -0.67 -3.73
N GLY A 96 -14.50 -1.30 -4.81
CA GLY A 96 -15.93 -1.53 -5.06
C GLY A 96 -16.61 -2.33 -3.94
N VAL A 97 -15.90 -3.30 -3.34
CA VAL A 97 -16.38 -4.06 -2.17
C VAL A 97 -16.56 -3.13 -0.96
N SER A 98 -15.67 -2.15 -0.77
CA SER A 98 -15.77 -1.18 0.33
C SER A 98 -16.91 -0.18 0.14
N GLU A 99 -17.16 0.25 -1.09
CA GLU A 99 -18.27 1.13 -1.43
C GLU A 99 -19.62 0.42 -1.22
N ALA A 100 -19.73 -0.82 -1.70
CA ALA A 100 -20.92 -1.64 -1.50
C ALA A 100 -21.19 -1.91 -0.01
N PHE A 101 -20.15 -2.23 0.78
CA PHE A 101 -20.27 -2.37 2.25
C PHE A 101 -20.76 -1.09 2.93
N LYS A 102 -20.32 0.08 2.49
CA LYS A 102 -20.76 1.37 3.05
C LYS A 102 -22.23 1.67 2.70
N ALA A 103 -22.67 1.27 1.51
CA ALA A 103 -24.04 1.48 1.05
C ALA A 103 -25.06 0.54 1.73
N ASP A 104 -24.62 -0.63 2.21
CA ASP A 104 -25.47 -1.57 2.94
C ASP A 104 -25.91 -1.02 4.31
N THR A 105 -27.19 -1.16 4.65
CA THR A 105 -27.77 -0.73 5.92
C THR A 105 -28.03 -1.89 6.89
N SER A 106 -27.70 -3.13 6.52
CA SER A 106 -27.87 -4.30 7.38
C SER A 106 -26.94 -4.25 8.60
N ASP A 107 -27.47 -4.54 9.78
CA ASP A 107 -26.68 -4.66 11.03
C ASP A 107 -25.82 -5.94 11.06
N LEU A 108 -26.04 -6.86 10.11
CA LEU A 108 -25.29 -8.10 9.97
C LEU A 108 -24.06 -7.95 9.06
N LYS A 109 -23.90 -6.82 8.37
CA LYS A 109 -22.88 -6.67 7.34
C LYS A 109 -21.45 -6.84 7.89
N LEU A 110 -20.60 -7.52 7.12
CA LEU A 110 -19.18 -7.70 7.43
C LEU A 110 -18.31 -7.28 6.26
N ASN A 111 -17.25 -6.52 6.53
CA ASN A 111 -16.24 -6.18 5.54
C ASN A 111 -15.02 -7.10 5.70
N LEU A 112 -14.99 -8.15 4.88
CA LEU A 112 -13.85 -9.07 4.78
C LEU A 112 -13.08 -8.87 3.47
N GLY A 113 -13.36 -7.80 2.72
CA GLY A 113 -12.67 -7.49 1.46
C GLY A 113 -11.33 -6.80 1.71
N VAL A 114 -11.31 -5.78 2.59
CA VAL A 114 -10.11 -4.95 2.79
C VAL A 114 -9.11 -5.65 3.72
N GLY A 115 -7.86 -5.78 3.26
CA GLY A 115 -6.73 -6.26 4.05
C GLY A 115 -6.18 -5.23 5.02
N ALA A 116 -7.01 -4.74 5.95
CA ALA A 116 -6.62 -3.81 6.98
C ALA A 116 -7.08 -4.31 8.35
N TYR A 117 -6.17 -4.28 9.32
CA TYR A 117 -6.41 -4.76 10.67
C TYR A 117 -7.48 -3.94 11.38
N ARG A 118 -8.32 -4.63 12.18
CA ARG A 118 -9.37 -4.05 12.98
C ARG A 118 -9.29 -4.53 14.43
N THR A 119 -9.82 -3.72 15.35
CA THR A 119 -10.06 -4.11 16.74
C THR A 119 -11.21 -5.13 16.83
N GLU A 120 -11.49 -5.66 18.02
CA GLU A 120 -12.63 -6.56 18.24
C GLU A 120 -13.98 -5.85 17.99
N GLU A 121 -14.04 -4.53 18.13
CA GLU A 121 -15.18 -3.66 17.78
C GLU A 121 -15.22 -3.33 16.28
N LEU A 122 -14.38 -3.98 15.47
CA LEU A 122 -14.26 -3.82 14.02
C LEU A 122 -13.87 -2.40 13.58
N GLN A 123 -13.18 -1.64 14.46
CA GLN A 123 -12.69 -0.29 14.17
C GLN A 123 -11.25 -0.27 13.66
N PRO A 124 -10.83 0.74 12.87
CA PRO A 124 -9.42 0.93 12.52
C PRO A 124 -8.53 1.04 13.76
N ALA A 125 -7.44 0.28 13.81
CA ALA A 125 -6.49 0.31 14.92
C ALA A 125 -5.28 1.20 14.61
N VAL A 126 -4.94 2.09 15.53
CA VAL A 126 -3.66 2.82 15.54
C VAL A 126 -2.82 2.29 16.69
N LEU A 127 -1.65 1.74 16.36
CA LEU A 127 -0.69 1.17 17.31
C LEU A 127 -0.24 2.23 18.32
N ASN A 128 -0.02 1.84 19.58
CA ASN A 128 0.41 2.78 20.61
C ASN A 128 1.83 3.27 20.37
N VAL A 129 2.70 2.42 19.81
CA VAL A 129 4.05 2.84 19.41
C VAL A 129 4.02 3.94 18.33
N VAL A 130 3.03 3.91 17.43
CA VAL A 130 2.81 4.95 16.43
C VAL A 130 2.35 6.25 17.08
N LYS A 131 1.34 6.20 17.97
CA LYS A 131 0.88 7.38 18.73
C LYS A 131 2.03 8.02 19.52
N LYS A 132 2.89 7.19 20.13
CA LYS A 132 4.07 7.64 20.86
C LYS A 132 5.08 8.33 19.94
N ALA A 133 5.33 7.78 18.76
CA ALA A 133 6.20 8.40 17.75
C ALA A 133 5.65 9.76 17.28
N GLU A 134 4.34 9.85 17.05
CA GLU A 134 3.70 11.11 16.63
C GLU A 134 3.76 12.18 17.73
N LYS A 135 3.50 11.80 18.98
CA LYS A 135 3.64 12.71 20.12
C LYS A 135 5.06 13.25 20.22
N LEU A 136 6.07 12.38 20.10
CA LEU A 136 7.48 12.77 20.11
C LEU A 136 7.82 13.75 18.97
N MET A 137 7.28 13.51 17.77
CA MET A 137 7.48 14.41 16.62
C MET A 137 6.86 15.80 16.86
N LEU A 138 5.68 15.86 17.49
CA LEU A 138 5.02 17.11 17.83
C LEU A 138 5.80 17.89 18.90
N GLU A 139 6.27 17.21 19.95
CA GLU A 139 7.07 17.80 21.03
C GLU A 139 8.41 18.38 20.52
N LYS A 140 9.01 17.73 19.52
CA LYS A 140 10.25 18.21 18.88
C LYS A 140 10.05 19.42 17.97
N GLY A 141 8.81 19.80 17.63
CA GLY A 141 8.53 20.97 16.79
C GLY A 141 9.10 20.84 15.38
N GLU A 142 9.08 19.63 14.81
CA GLU A 142 9.76 19.36 13.55
C GLU A 142 9.08 20.05 12.33
N ASN A 143 9.90 20.52 11.38
CA ASN A 143 9.41 21.19 10.17
C ASN A 143 8.86 20.22 9.11
N LYS A 144 8.32 20.80 8.04
CA LYS A 144 7.73 20.11 6.87
C LYS A 144 8.47 20.42 5.57
N GLU A 145 9.78 20.69 5.64
CA GLU A 145 10.60 20.96 4.47
C GLU A 145 10.70 19.75 3.53
N TYR A 146 11.04 20.02 2.27
CA TYR A 146 11.26 18.95 1.29
C TYR A 146 12.37 18.01 1.72
N LEU A 147 12.14 16.71 1.49
CA LEU A 147 13.19 15.70 1.63
C LEU A 147 14.10 15.67 0.40
N PRO A 148 15.32 15.13 0.53
CA PRO A 148 16.06 14.62 -0.61
C PRO A 148 15.20 13.66 -1.45
N ILE A 149 15.48 13.55 -2.76
CA ILE A 149 14.72 12.66 -3.66
C ILE A 149 14.70 11.20 -3.17
N GLU A 150 15.80 10.77 -2.54
CA GLU A 150 15.92 9.43 -1.97
C GLU A 150 15.16 9.22 -0.65
N GLY A 151 14.62 10.29 -0.07
CA GLY A 151 13.86 10.29 1.16
C GLY A 151 14.69 10.55 2.40
N PHE A 152 14.12 10.20 3.54
CA PHE A 152 14.67 10.47 4.85
C PHE A 152 15.77 9.44 5.20
N ALA A 153 17.00 9.92 5.43
CA ALA A 153 18.17 9.04 5.58
C ALA A 153 18.03 8.04 6.75
N ALA A 154 17.48 8.46 7.89
CA ALA A 154 17.27 7.57 9.03
C ALA A 154 16.25 6.47 8.73
N PHE A 155 15.20 6.78 7.98
CA PHE A 155 14.24 5.78 7.49
C PHE A 155 14.91 4.79 6.52
N ASN A 156 15.67 5.29 5.54
CA ASN A 156 16.36 4.44 4.57
C ASN A 156 17.35 3.48 5.23
N LYS A 157 18.03 3.91 6.30
CA LYS A 157 18.87 3.01 7.09
C LYS A 157 18.04 1.96 7.83
N ALA A 158 17.04 2.41 8.59
CA ALA A 158 16.20 1.53 9.41
C ALA A 158 15.46 0.46 8.58
N THR A 159 14.97 0.80 7.39
CA THR A 159 14.25 -0.13 6.50
C THR A 159 15.17 -1.20 5.92
N ALA A 160 16.39 -0.85 5.53
CA ALA A 160 17.39 -1.81 5.03
C ALA A 160 17.86 -2.76 6.14
N ASP A 161 18.14 -2.22 7.33
CA ASP A 161 18.53 -2.99 8.51
C ASP A 161 17.42 -3.98 8.93
N LEU A 162 16.15 -3.54 8.95
CA LEU A 162 15.01 -4.39 9.28
C LEU A 162 14.85 -5.56 8.30
N LEU A 163 15.00 -5.29 7.01
CA LEU A 163 14.84 -6.30 5.95
C LEU A 163 15.96 -7.35 6.03
N LEU A 164 17.21 -6.92 6.08
CA LEU A 164 18.37 -7.79 5.86
C LEU A 164 19.02 -8.28 7.17
N GLY A 165 18.71 -7.64 8.29
CA GLY A 165 19.45 -7.72 9.55
C GLY A 165 20.61 -6.72 9.55
N ALA A 166 20.73 -5.91 10.61
CA ALA A 166 21.72 -4.82 10.70
C ALA A 166 23.18 -5.27 10.52
N ASP A 167 23.48 -6.53 10.83
CA ASP A 167 24.82 -7.11 10.71
C ASP A 167 25.14 -7.72 9.35
N ASN A 168 24.19 -7.71 8.41
CA ASN A 168 24.34 -8.37 7.12
C ASN A 168 25.54 -7.79 6.33
N PRO A 169 26.45 -8.65 5.82
CA PRO A 169 27.63 -8.20 5.08
C PRO A 169 27.34 -7.25 3.92
N VAL A 170 26.21 -7.41 3.21
CA VAL A 170 25.89 -6.56 2.06
C VAL A 170 25.63 -5.10 2.46
N ILE A 171 25.15 -4.86 3.69
CA ILE A 171 24.99 -3.49 4.23
C ILE A 171 26.37 -2.90 4.49
N LYS A 172 27.24 -3.63 5.20
CA LYS A 172 28.61 -3.19 5.54
C LYS A 172 29.46 -2.95 4.30
N GLN A 173 29.19 -3.67 3.21
CA GLN A 173 29.86 -3.53 1.91
C GLN A 173 29.28 -2.41 1.02
N GLY A 174 28.23 -1.70 1.47
CA GLY A 174 27.62 -0.62 0.69
C GLY A 174 26.86 -1.10 -0.55
N ARG A 175 26.45 -2.37 -0.60
CA ARG A 175 25.81 -3.00 -1.77
C ARG A 175 24.29 -2.80 -1.86
N VAL A 176 23.69 -2.05 -0.94
CA VAL A 176 22.24 -1.87 -0.86
C VAL A 176 21.85 -0.48 -1.34
N ALA A 177 21.12 -0.41 -2.45
CA ALA A 177 20.51 0.81 -2.94
C ALA A 177 19.09 0.96 -2.39
N THR A 178 18.92 1.78 -1.37
CA THR A 178 17.61 2.06 -0.75
C THR A 178 17.08 3.42 -1.19
N LEU A 179 15.80 3.45 -1.57
CA LEU A 179 15.05 4.68 -1.85
C LEU A 179 13.68 4.60 -1.16
N GLN A 180 13.35 5.61 -0.35
CA GLN A 180 12.00 5.75 0.18
C GLN A 180 11.01 5.94 -0.98
N SER A 181 9.86 5.27 -0.89
CA SER A 181 8.81 5.31 -1.90
C SER A 181 7.41 5.39 -1.29
N LEU A 182 6.41 5.52 -2.14
CA LEU A 182 4.99 5.58 -1.78
C LEU A 182 4.45 4.18 -1.42
N SER A 183 4.97 3.64 -0.33
CA SER A 183 4.73 2.28 0.15
C SER A 183 5.17 1.17 -0.82
N GLY A 184 4.64 -0.04 -0.67
CA GLY A 184 4.93 -1.16 -1.56
C GLY A 184 4.51 -0.87 -3.01
N THR A 185 3.33 -0.27 -3.21
CA THR A 185 2.83 0.10 -4.55
C THR A 185 3.76 1.07 -5.28
N GLY A 186 4.23 2.12 -4.62
CA GLY A 186 5.21 3.05 -5.20
C GLY A 186 6.54 2.37 -5.50
N SER A 187 6.98 1.48 -4.62
CA SER A 187 8.22 0.71 -4.79
C SER A 187 8.14 -0.22 -6.00
N LEU A 188 7.03 -0.95 -6.15
CA LEU A 188 6.73 -1.79 -7.32
C LEU A 188 6.65 -0.95 -8.60
N ARG A 189 6.03 0.23 -8.56
CA ARG A 189 5.92 1.11 -9.74
C ARG A 189 7.27 1.67 -10.18
N LEU A 190 8.16 2.00 -9.23
CA LEU A 190 9.53 2.39 -9.51
C LEU A 190 10.33 1.24 -10.11
N ALA A 191 10.24 0.04 -9.52
CA ALA A 191 10.90 -1.15 -10.03
C ALA A 191 10.43 -1.46 -11.46
N ALA A 192 9.13 -1.42 -11.74
CA ALA A 192 8.59 -1.64 -13.08
C ALA A 192 9.12 -0.60 -14.09
N ALA A 193 9.21 0.68 -13.69
CA ALA A 193 9.81 1.71 -14.55
C ALA A 193 11.32 1.52 -14.77
N PHE A 194 12.03 0.98 -13.77
CA PHE A 194 13.44 0.62 -13.87
C PHE A 194 13.63 -0.55 -14.83
N ILE A 195 12.84 -1.62 -14.67
CA ILE A 195 12.83 -2.80 -15.53
C ILE A 195 12.57 -2.38 -16.97
N GLN A 196 11.51 -1.62 -17.23
CA GLN A 196 11.19 -1.17 -18.59
C GLN A 196 12.33 -0.38 -19.26
N ARG A 197 13.10 0.38 -18.48
CA ARG A 197 14.15 1.25 -19.00
C ARG A 197 15.47 0.51 -19.26
N TYR A 198 15.84 -0.42 -18.38
CA TYR A 198 17.17 -1.04 -18.39
C TYR A 198 17.14 -2.52 -18.79
N PHE A 199 15.98 -3.15 -18.76
CA PHE A 199 15.74 -4.53 -19.15
C PHE A 199 14.49 -4.61 -20.03
N PRO A 200 14.43 -3.88 -21.17
CA PRO A 200 13.20 -3.75 -21.97
C PRO A 200 12.70 -5.08 -22.56
N ASP A 201 13.59 -6.06 -22.71
CA ASP A 201 13.27 -7.40 -23.23
C ASP A 201 12.94 -8.41 -22.11
N ALA A 202 13.13 -8.02 -20.84
CA ALA A 202 12.88 -8.91 -19.72
C ALA A 202 11.38 -9.03 -19.42
N LYS A 203 10.99 -10.24 -19.02
CA LYS A 203 9.64 -10.56 -18.60
C LYS A 203 9.56 -10.64 -17.09
N VAL A 204 8.42 -10.23 -16.52
CA VAL A 204 8.10 -10.47 -15.11
C VAL A 204 7.16 -11.66 -14.99
N LEU A 205 7.56 -12.68 -14.22
CA LEU A 205 6.71 -13.79 -13.81
C LEU A 205 6.00 -13.43 -12.52
N ILE A 206 4.67 -13.57 -12.49
CA ILE A 206 3.84 -13.30 -11.30
C ILE A 206 3.04 -14.56 -10.91
N SER A 207 2.76 -14.78 -9.64
CA SER A 207 1.99 -15.96 -9.22
C SER A 207 0.55 -15.97 -9.80
N SER A 208 -0.01 -17.15 -10.02
CA SER A 208 -1.43 -17.35 -10.32
C SER A 208 -2.13 -18.06 -9.16
N PRO A 209 -3.01 -17.38 -8.38
CA PRO A 209 -3.31 -15.95 -8.41
C PRO A 209 -2.23 -15.10 -7.71
N THR A 210 -2.38 -13.77 -7.73
CA THR A 210 -1.51 -12.81 -7.05
C THR A 210 -2.31 -11.57 -6.60
N TRP A 211 -1.67 -10.61 -5.92
CA TRP A 211 -2.31 -9.33 -5.61
C TRP A 211 -2.70 -8.63 -6.91
N GLY A 212 -4.01 -8.39 -7.13
CA GLY A 212 -4.54 -7.97 -8.43
C GLY A 212 -3.86 -6.74 -9.05
N ASN A 213 -3.36 -5.82 -8.23
CA ASN A 213 -2.71 -4.62 -8.73
C ASN A 213 -1.29 -4.85 -9.30
N HIS A 214 -0.67 -6.03 -9.08
CA HIS A 214 0.58 -6.39 -9.75
C HIS A 214 0.44 -6.26 -11.27
N LYS A 215 -0.64 -6.85 -11.83
CA LYS A 215 -0.94 -6.82 -13.26
C LYS A 215 -1.10 -5.39 -13.77
N ASN A 216 -1.84 -4.56 -13.04
CA ASN A 216 -2.06 -3.15 -13.40
C ASN A 216 -0.75 -2.37 -13.41
N ILE A 217 0.13 -2.56 -12.42
CA ILE A 217 1.42 -1.88 -12.32
C ILE A 217 2.31 -2.22 -13.51
N PHE A 218 2.47 -3.50 -13.83
CA PHE A 218 3.33 -3.91 -14.96
C PHE A 218 2.72 -3.54 -16.32
N ASN A 219 1.39 -3.65 -16.49
CA ASN A 219 0.69 -3.18 -17.69
C ASN A 219 0.89 -1.68 -17.93
N ASP A 220 0.66 -0.84 -16.91
CA ASP A 220 0.84 0.61 -17.00
C ASP A 220 2.31 0.98 -17.30
N ALA A 221 3.24 0.28 -16.67
CA ALA A 221 4.67 0.46 -16.91
C ALA A 221 5.14 -0.12 -18.26
N ARG A 222 4.27 -0.85 -18.98
CA ARG A 222 4.54 -1.54 -20.26
C ARG A 222 5.58 -2.65 -20.19
N VAL A 223 5.76 -3.24 -19.01
CA VAL A 223 6.66 -4.38 -18.79
C VAL A 223 5.93 -5.67 -19.16
N PRO A 224 6.47 -6.49 -20.08
CA PRO A 224 5.88 -7.80 -20.39
C PRO A 224 5.80 -8.68 -19.14
N TRP A 225 4.66 -9.33 -18.91
CA TRP A 225 4.51 -10.27 -17.80
C TRP A 225 3.75 -11.52 -18.21
N SER A 226 3.94 -12.60 -17.45
CA SER A 226 3.08 -13.79 -17.47
C SER A 226 2.96 -14.38 -16.10
N GLU A 227 2.09 -15.36 -15.97
CA GLU A 227 1.90 -16.04 -14.71
C GLU A 227 2.72 -17.32 -14.60
N TYR A 228 3.01 -17.74 -13.36
CA TYR A 228 3.43 -19.10 -13.01
C TYR A 228 2.41 -19.71 -12.05
N ARG A 229 2.19 -21.02 -12.13
CA ARG A 229 1.26 -21.73 -11.24
C ARG A 229 1.67 -21.58 -9.77
N TYR A 230 0.68 -21.42 -8.90
CA TYR A 230 0.91 -21.24 -7.47
C TYR A 230 -0.16 -21.92 -6.62
N TYR A 231 -1.43 -21.64 -6.87
CA TYR A 231 -2.53 -22.24 -6.11
C TYR A 231 -3.11 -23.44 -6.84
N ASP A 232 -3.30 -24.56 -6.12
CA ASP A 232 -4.05 -25.71 -6.60
C ASP A 232 -5.47 -25.71 -5.99
N PRO A 233 -6.53 -25.46 -6.79
CA PRO A 233 -7.91 -25.47 -6.31
C PRO A 233 -8.36 -26.82 -5.75
N LYS A 234 -7.71 -27.94 -6.12
CA LYS A 234 -8.09 -29.28 -5.62
C LYS A 234 -7.64 -29.50 -4.18
N THR A 235 -6.45 -29.05 -3.86
CA THR A 235 -5.84 -29.20 -2.53
C THR A 235 -6.01 -27.95 -1.66
N VAL A 236 -6.42 -26.82 -2.25
CA VAL A 236 -6.44 -25.49 -1.60
C VAL A 236 -5.02 -25.13 -1.09
N GLY A 237 -4.01 -25.67 -1.75
CA GLY A 237 -2.60 -25.65 -1.35
C GLY A 237 -1.68 -25.03 -2.42
N LEU A 238 -0.37 -25.19 -2.22
CA LEU A 238 0.67 -24.74 -3.15
C LEU A 238 0.88 -25.80 -4.27
N ASP A 239 0.66 -25.42 -5.52
CA ASP A 239 1.12 -26.17 -6.70
C ASP A 239 2.63 -25.95 -6.91
N PHE A 240 3.44 -26.53 -6.01
CA PHE A 240 4.88 -26.31 -6.03
C PHE A 240 5.56 -26.91 -7.26
N GLU A 241 5.08 -28.06 -7.72
CA GLU A 241 5.62 -28.70 -8.93
C GLU A 241 5.33 -27.85 -10.17
N GLY A 242 4.09 -27.33 -10.29
CA GLY A 242 3.72 -26.42 -11.36
C GLY A 242 4.50 -25.10 -11.31
N MET A 243 4.65 -24.53 -10.11
CA MET A 243 5.46 -23.33 -9.88
C MET A 243 6.88 -23.50 -10.41
N ILE A 244 7.58 -24.56 -10.01
CA ILE A 244 8.95 -24.84 -10.44
C ILE A 244 9.02 -25.08 -11.95
N ALA A 245 8.11 -25.86 -12.51
CA ALA A 245 8.07 -26.14 -13.95
C ALA A 245 7.92 -24.86 -14.79
N ASP A 246 7.03 -23.95 -14.39
CA ASP A 246 6.75 -22.72 -15.13
C ASP A 246 7.92 -21.72 -15.02
N ILE A 247 8.54 -21.61 -13.84
CA ILE A 247 9.72 -20.76 -13.64
C ILE A 247 10.92 -21.31 -14.44
N GLN A 248 11.16 -22.62 -14.41
CA GLN A 248 12.24 -23.25 -15.19
C GLN A 248 12.04 -23.08 -16.71
N ALA A 249 10.79 -23.12 -17.18
CA ALA A 249 10.44 -22.95 -18.59
C ALA A 249 10.56 -21.49 -19.07
N ALA A 250 10.66 -20.52 -18.15
CA ALA A 250 10.75 -19.12 -18.51
C ALA A 250 12.07 -18.78 -19.24
N PRO A 251 12.08 -17.70 -20.06
CA PRO A 251 13.30 -17.21 -20.69
C PRO A 251 14.37 -16.85 -19.64
N GLU A 252 15.62 -17.30 -19.85
CA GLU A 252 16.76 -16.97 -18.99
C GLU A 252 16.83 -15.45 -18.72
N GLY A 253 17.14 -15.04 -17.49
CA GLY A 253 17.19 -13.61 -17.15
C GLY A 253 15.83 -12.93 -16.88
N SER A 254 14.71 -13.67 -16.90
CA SER A 254 13.40 -13.14 -16.47
C SER A 254 13.42 -12.68 -15.00
N PHE A 255 12.55 -11.74 -14.65
CA PHE A 255 12.28 -11.33 -13.28
C PHE A 255 11.20 -12.24 -12.69
N VAL A 256 11.40 -12.75 -11.47
CA VAL A 256 10.40 -13.55 -10.76
C VAL A 256 9.89 -12.75 -9.58
N LEU A 257 8.63 -12.31 -9.65
CA LEU A 257 7.97 -11.59 -8.57
C LEU A 257 7.47 -12.56 -7.51
N LEU A 258 8.04 -12.48 -6.32
CA LEU A 258 7.82 -13.36 -5.19
C LEU A 258 7.18 -12.57 -4.04
N HIS A 259 6.22 -13.16 -3.34
CA HIS A 259 5.76 -12.60 -2.06
C HIS A 259 6.75 -13.06 -0.99
N GLY A 260 7.36 -12.14 -0.24
CA GLY A 260 8.38 -12.49 0.75
C GLY A 260 7.84 -13.38 1.88
N CYS A 261 6.60 -13.12 2.28
CA CYS A 261 5.80 -13.95 3.19
C CYS A 261 4.32 -13.54 3.09
N ALA A 262 3.43 -14.34 3.68
CA ALA A 262 1.98 -14.15 3.69
C ALA A 262 1.42 -13.80 2.31
N HIS A 263 1.56 -14.71 1.37
CA HIS A 263 1.13 -14.53 -0.02
C HIS A 263 -0.30 -13.95 -0.11
N ASN A 264 -0.46 -12.87 -0.87
CA ASN A 264 -1.77 -12.28 -1.16
C ASN A 264 -2.18 -12.68 -2.59
N PRO A 265 -3.30 -13.41 -2.78
CA PRO A 265 -4.44 -13.54 -1.86
C PRO A 265 -4.49 -14.82 -1.02
N THR A 266 -3.62 -15.80 -1.27
CA THR A 266 -3.89 -17.19 -0.85
C THR A 266 -3.62 -17.47 0.63
N GLY A 267 -2.70 -16.73 1.25
CA GLY A 267 -2.14 -17.04 2.56
C GLY A 267 -1.29 -18.31 2.57
N ILE A 268 -0.83 -18.82 1.43
CA ILE A 268 -0.02 -20.03 1.34
C ILE A 268 1.39 -19.61 0.99
N ASP A 269 2.40 -20.01 1.76
CA ASP A 269 3.81 -19.72 1.47
C ASP A 269 4.59 -21.02 1.23
N PRO A 270 5.68 -21.00 0.42
CA PRO A 270 6.61 -22.10 0.34
C PRO A 270 7.28 -22.40 1.69
N THR A 271 7.53 -23.68 1.98
CA THR A 271 8.34 -24.10 3.13
C THR A 271 9.81 -23.68 2.96
N PRO A 272 10.62 -23.68 4.02
CA PRO A 272 12.06 -23.39 3.91
C PRO A 272 12.77 -24.25 2.84
N GLU A 273 12.45 -25.54 2.74
CA GLU A 273 13.02 -26.46 1.76
C GLU A 273 12.55 -26.14 0.33
N GLN A 274 11.31 -25.66 0.18
CA GLN A 274 10.78 -25.23 -1.10
C GLN A 274 11.42 -23.89 -1.54
N TRP A 275 11.71 -22.98 -0.61
CA TRP A 275 12.45 -21.75 -0.90
C TRP A 275 13.88 -22.03 -1.39
N GLU A 276 14.57 -23.02 -0.83
CA GLU A 276 15.90 -23.44 -1.30
C GLU A 276 15.84 -23.92 -2.76
N LYS A 277 14.89 -24.82 -3.09
CA LYS A 277 14.69 -25.31 -4.46
C LYS A 277 14.31 -24.20 -5.44
N LEU A 278 13.53 -23.23 -4.99
CA LEU A 278 13.18 -22.07 -5.80
C LEU A 278 14.41 -21.20 -6.08
N ALA A 279 15.27 -21.01 -5.08
CA ALA A 279 16.54 -20.31 -5.27
C ALA A 279 17.48 -21.06 -6.23
N ASP A 280 17.50 -22.40 -6.20
CA ASP A 280 18.28 -23.21 -7.16
C ASP A 280 17.86 -22.93 -8.61
N VAL A 281 16.56 -22.99 -8.89
CA VAL A 281 16.02 -22.74 -10.24
C VAL A 281 16.26 -21.30 -10.69
N ILE A 282 16.07 -20.33 -9.80
CA ILE A 282 16.31 -18.91 -10.10
C ILE A 282 17.80 -18.67 -10.42
N GLU A 283 18.71 -19.31 -9.70
CA GLU A 283 20.15 -19.22 -9.95
C GLU A 283 20.54 -19.91 -11.28
N GLU A 284 20.07 -21.14 -11.52
CA GLU A 284 20.35 -21.89 -12.75
C GLU A 284 19.90 -21.11 -14.00
N LYS A 285 18.71 -20.52 -13.93
CA LYS A 285 18.09 -19.74 -15.01
C LYS A 285 18.52 -18.27 -15.03
N LYS A 286 19.45 -17.88 -14.15
CA LYS A 286 19.94 -16.50 -13.97
C LYS A 286 18.80 -15.49 -13.88
N HIS A 287 17.68 -15.89 -13.28
CA HIS A 287 16.53 -15.02 -13.11
C HIS A 287 16.82 -13.96 -12.05
N MET A 288 16.16 -12.81 -12.15
CA MET A 288 16.25 -11.76 -11.16
C MET A 288 15.12 -11.93 -10.14
N PRO A 289 15.42 -12.29 -8.88
CA PRO A 289 14.41 -12.35 -7.83
C PRO A 289 13.92 -10.94 -7.48
N PHE A 290 12.60 -10.78 -7.44
CA PHE A 290 11.93 -9.54 -7.07
C PHE A 290 10.90 -9.82 -5.98
N PHE A 291 11.16 -9.39 -4.75
CA PHE A 291 10.26 -9.61 -3.62
C PHE A 291 9.29 -8.44 -3.38
N ASP A 292 8.00 -8.74 -3.21
CA ASP A 292 7.03 -7.86 -2.54
C ASP A 292 6.94 -8.27 -1.06
N VAL A 293 7.32 -7.35 -0.16
CA VAL A 293 7.39 -7.54 1.29
C VAL A 293 6.45 -6.55 1.96
N ALA A 294 5.17 -6.92 2.01
CA ALA A 294 4.11 -6.09 2.58
C ALA A 294 3.64 -6.52 3.98
N TYR A 295 4.01 -7.72 4.41
CA TYR A 295 3.47 -8.40 5.60
C TYR A 295 4.56 -8.91 6.55
N GLN A 296 5.79 -8.40 6.46
CA GLN A 296 6.88 -8.80 7.37
C GLN A 296 6.46 -8.61 8.83
N GLY A 297 6.48 -9.72 9.58
CA GLY A 297 6.06 -9.84 10.97
C GLY A 297 4.61 -10.32 11.18
N PHE A 298 3.77 -10.31 10.13
CA PHE A 298 2.37 -10.72 10.18
C PHE A 298 2.13 -12.18 9.76
N ALA A 299 3.11 -12.87 9.19
CA ALA A 299 3.00 -14.29 8.86
C ALA A 299 3.26 -15.16 10.10
N SER A 300 4.49 -15.16 10.60
CA SER A 300 4.88 -15.96 11.78
C SER A 300 4.56 -15.27 13.11
N GLY A 301 4.60 -13.94 13.13
CA GLY A 301 4.74 -13.13 14.36
C GLY A 301 6.17 -12.65 14.61
N SER A 302 7.13 -13.03 13.75
CA SER A 302 8.54 -12.66 13.84
C SER A 302 8.99 -11.91 12.58
N LEU A 303 9.56 -10.71 12.80
CA LEU A 303 10.15 -9.90 11.73
C LEU A 303 11.31 -10.59 11.02
N ASP A 304 12.05 -11.44 11.74
CA ASP A 304 13.23 -12.13 11.21
C ASP A 304 12.86 -13.39 10.43
N GLU A 305 11.91 -14.18 10.92
CA GLU A 305 11.41 -15.36 10.21
C GLU A 305 10.73 -14.95 8.90
N ASP A 306 9.93 -13.88 8.94
CA ASP A 306 9.21 -13.37 7.76
C ASP A 306 10.13 -12.70 6.72
N ALA A 307 11.39 -12.43 7.07
CA ALA A 307 12.41 -11.95 6.14
C ALA A 307 13.33 -13.07 5.63
N SER A 308 13.15 -14.31 6.09
CA SER A 308 14.05 -15.43 5.80
C SER A 308 14.19 -15.73 4.30
N SER A 309 13.10 -15.65 3.53
CA SER A 309 13.09 -15.86 2.08
C SER A 309 14.01 -14.86 1.35
N VAL A 310 13.89 -13.57 1.66
CA VAL A 310 14.76 -12.52 1.09
C VAL A 310 16.21 -12.75 1.51
N ARG A 311 16.44 -13.01 2.79
CA ARG A 311 17.78 -13.19 3.36
C ARG A 311 18.46 -14.44 2.80
N LEU A 312 17.71 -15.50 2.49
CA LEU A 312 18.22 -16.70 1.82
C LEU A 312 18.83 -16.36 0.46
N PHE A 313 18.09 -15.65 -0.38
CA PHE A 313 18.56 -15.29 -1.73
C PHE A 313 19.78 -14.37 -1.68
N VAL A 314 19.76 -13.39 -0.77
CA VAL A 314 20.92 -12.50 -0.54
C VAL A 314 22.13 -13.29 -0.02
N LYS A 315 21.94 -14.26 0.88
CA LYS A 315 23.00 -15.12 1.41
C LYS A 315 23.64 -15.99 0.32
N ARG A 316 22.87 -16.42 -0.68
CA ARG A 316 23.38 -17.12 -1.88
C ARG A 316 24.13 -16.20 -2.85
N GLY A 317 24.18 -14.90 -2.58
CA GLY A 317 24.92 -13.93 -3.39
C GLY A 317 24.13 -13.38 -4.57
N LEU A 318 22.84 -13.67 -4.68
CA LEU A 318 21.97 -13.15 -5.74
C LEU A 318 21.78 -11.64 -5.58
N GLU A 319 21.70 -10.94 -6.72
CA GLU A 319 21.15 -9.58 -6.76
C GLU A 319 19.63 -9.66 -6.63
N VAL A 320 19.02 -8.71 -5.90
CA VAL A 320 17.60 -8.82 -5.52
C VAL A 320 16.92 -7.45 -5.55
N PHE A 321 15.71 -7.37 -6.10
CA PHE A 321 14.79 -6.25 -5.90
C PHE A 321 13.84 -6.55 -4.75
N VAL A 322 13.57 -5.56 -3.88
CA VAL A 322 12.59 -5.70 -2.80
C VAL A 322 11.73 -4.45 -2.70
N ALA A 323 10.42 -4.61 -2.84
CA ALA A 323 9.42 -3.60 -2.53
C ALA A 323 8.88 -3.81 -1.11
N GLN A 324 9.24 -2.94 -0.17
CA GLN A 324 8.87 -3.07 1.23
C GLN A 324 7.76 -2.07 1.60
N SER A 325 6.74 -2.51 2.34
CA SER A 325 5.62 -1.67 2.79
C SER A 325 5.52 -1.64 4.31
N TYR A 326 5.18 -0.47 4.85
CA TYR A 326 4.82 -0.31 6.27
C TYR A 326 3.32 -0.13 6.51
N SER A 327 2.50 -0.34 5.48
CA SER A 327 1.06 -0.12 5.58
C SER A 327 0.38 -1.08 6.56
N LYS A 328 0.88 -2.32 6.68
CA LYS A 328 0.25 -3.36 7.52
C LYS A 328 0.99 -3.51 8.84
N ASN A 329 2.27 -3.87 8.82
CA ASN A 329 3.13 -4.12 9.99
C ASN A 329 3.10 -3.00 11.06
N LEU A 330 3.04 -1.72 10.67
CA LEU A 330 2.88 -0.57 11.56
C LEU A 330 1.50 0.10 11.46
N GLY A 331 0.57 -0.44 10.69
CA GLY A 331 -0.75 0.16 10.49
C GLY A 331 -0.73 1.50 9.74
N LEU A 332 0.35 1.85 9.05
CA LEU A 332 0.54 3.14 8.37
C LEU A 332 -0.05 3.11 6.95
N TYR A 333 -1.31 2.68 6.83
CA TYR A 333 -1.98 2.45 5.54
C TYR A 333 -1.98 3.71 4.66
N ALA A 334 -2.45 4.83 5.22
CA ALA A 334 -2.66 6.09 4.51
C ALA A 334 -1.42 6.98 4.44
N GLU A 335 -0.42 6.75 5.30
CA GLU A 335 0.86 7.49 5.27
C GLU A 335 1.71 7.18 4.04
N ARG A 336 1.37 6.10 3.32
CA ARG A 336 2.04 5.67 2.09
C ARG A 336 3.57 5.53 2.27
N ILE A 337 4.00 4.94 3.38
CA ILE A 337 5.42 4.74 3.68
C ILE A 337 5.89 3.32 3.29
N GLY A 338 7.07 3.26 2.68
CA GLY A 338 7.77 2.06 2.23
C GLY A 338 9.06 2.41 1.52
N ALA A 339 9.75 1.39 1.00
CA ALA A 339 11.03 1.55 0.33
C ALA A 339 11.23 0.52 -0.76
N ILE A 340 11.94 0.91 -1.82
CA ILE A 340 12.59 -0.03 -2.72
C ILE A 340 14.03 -0.25 -2.22
N ASN A 341 14.39 -1.50 -2.00
CA ASN A 341 15.76 -1.92 -1.70
C ASN A 341 16.27 -2.77 -2.86
N VAL A 342 17.40 -2.41 -3.44
CA VAL A 342 18.05 -3.22 -4.48
C VAL A 342 19.42 -3.66 -3.97
N ILE A 343 19.57 -4.97 -3.78
CA ILE A 343 20.82 -5.58 -3.36
C ILE A 343 21.61 -5.86 -4.62
N CYS A 344 22.73 -5.16 -4.76
CA CYS A 344 23.60 -5.23 -5.92
C CYS A 344 24.84 -6.10 -5.62
N SER A 345 25.57 -6.45 -6.67
CA SER A 345 26.82 -7.20 -6.63
C SER A 345 27.98 -6.41 -6.00
N ALA A 346 28.02 -5.09 -6.19
CA ALA A 346 29.09 -4.21 -5.74
C ALA A 346 28.57 -2.80 -5.36
N PRO A 347 29.27 -2.05 -4.49
CA PRO A 347 28.82 -0.73 -4.02
C PRO A 347 28.66 0.30 -5.15
N GLU A 348 29.56 0.31 -6.13
CA GLU A 348 29.48 1.21 -7.27
C GLU A 348 28.28 0.91 -8.19
N VAL A 349 27.81 -0.35 -8.20
CA VAL A 349 26.56 -0.73 -8.89
C VAL A 349 25.37 -0.18 -8.11
N ALA A 350 25.38 -0.31 -6.78
CA ALA A 350 24.34 0.23 -5.92
C ALA A 350 24.20 1.77 -6.08
N ASP A 351 25.31 2.50 -6.15
CA ASP A 351 25.31 3.94 -6.41
C ASP A 351 24.65 4.28 -7.76
N ARG A 352 24.99 3.54 -8.83
CA ARG A 352 24.37 3.72 -10.16
C ARG A 352 22.88 3.43 -10.10
N VAL A 353 22.47 2.30 -9.51
CA VAL A 353 21.05 1.92 -9.36
C VAL A 353 20.28 2.99 -8.59
N LYS A 354 20.79 3.43 -7.43
CA LYS A 354 20.18 4.48 -6.61
C LYS A 354 20.03 5.78 -7.40
N SER A 355 21.04 6.18 -8.18
CA SER A 355 20.99 7.39 -9.02
C SER A 355 19.85 7.32 -10.05
N GLN A 356 19.64 6.16 -10.67
CA GLN A 356 18.59 5.99 -11.68
C GLN A 356 17.20 5.89 -11.06
N LEU A 357 17.08 5.25 -9.89
CA LEU A 357 15.84 5.26 -9.10
C LEU A 357 15.44 6.69 -8.72
N LYS A 358 16.38 7.55 -8.31
CA LYS A 358 16.13 8.99 -8.06
C LYS A 358 15.63 9.69 -9.32
N ARG A 359 16.24 9.42 -10.48
CA ARG A 359 15.80 10.00 -11.77
C ARG A 359 14.41 9.54 -12.19
N LEU A 360 13.99 8.33 -11.81
CA LEU A 360 12.63 7.82 -12.04
C LEU A 360 11.63 8.43 -11.07
N ALA A 361 11.98 8.54 -9.79
CA ALA A 361 11.13 9.10 -8.74
C ALA A 361 10.86 10.61 -8.94
N ARG A 362 11.88 11.37 -9.35
CA ARG A 362 11.80 12.83 -9.49
C ARG A 362 10.61 13.31 -10.35
N PRO A 363 10.37 12.80 -11.56
CA PRO A 363 9.20 13.19 -12.37
C PRO A 363 7.90 12.50 -11.94
N MET A 364 7.93 11.45 -11.11
CA MET A 364 6.72 10.79 -10.62
C MET A 364 6.11 11.53 -9.43
N TYR A 365 6.93 11.92 -8.46
CA TYR A 365 6.43 12.51 -7.21
C TYR A 365 7.41 13.49 -6.55
N SER A 366 8.44 13.98 -7.25
CA SER A 366 9.42 14.97 -6.75
C SER A 366 10.31 14.45 -5.61
N ASN A 367 9.77 14.26 -4.41
CA ASN A 367 10.37 13.66 -3.22
C ASN A 367 9.26 13.03 -2.35
N PRO A 368 9.57 12.00 -1.54
CA PRO A 368 8.54 11.23 -0.82
C PRO A 368 8.06 11.96 0.47
N PRO A 369 6.90 11.57 1.03
CA PRO A 369 6.32 12.20 2.23
C PRO A 369 7.13 11.92 3.50
N ILE A 370 7.23 12.92 4.39
CA ILE A 370 8.12 12.86 5.57
C ILE A 370 7.48 12.22 6.82
N HIS A 371 6.16 12.35 7.02
CA HIS A 371 5.50 12.01 8.29
C HIS A 371 5.63 10.52 8.63
N GLY A 372 5.13 9.63 7.77
CA GLY A 372 5.31 8.19 7.94
C GLY A 372 6.77 7.74 8.03
N ALA A 373 7.69 8.38 7.30
CA ALA A 373 9.12 8.04 7.35
C ALA A 373 9.72 8.29 8.73
N LYS A 374 9.34 9.39 9.38
CA LYS A 374 9.79 9.73 10.73
C LYS A 374 9.19 8.82 11.79
N ILE A 375 7.91 8.47 11.64
CA ILE A 375 7.28 7.46 12.52
C ILE A 375 8.09 6.17 12.47
N VAL A 376 8.32 5.62 11.27
CA VAL A 376 9.08 4.37 11.13
C VAL A 376 10.51 4.52 11.63
N ALA A 377 11.19 5.63 11.33
CA ALA A 377 12.56 5.86 11.79
C ALA A 377 12.66 5.93 13.33
N ASN A 378 11.69 6.57 14.00
CA ASN A 378 11.62 6.59 15.46
C ASN A 378 11.30 5.20 16.03
N VAL A 379 10.32 4.50 15.47
CA VAL A 379 9.90 3.18 15.98
C VAL A 379 10.97 2.11 15.77
N VAL A 380 11.54 2.02 14.57
CA VAL A 380 12.50 0.97 14.20
C VAL A 380 13.91 1.33 14.64
N GLY A 381 14.26 2.61 14.68
CA GLY A 381 15.59 3.08 15.07
C GLY A 381 15.83 3.18 16.58
N ASP A 382 14.78 3.20 17.41
CA ASP A 382 14.87 3.23 18.86
C ASP A 382 14.63 1.82 19.45
N PRO A 383 15.58 1.23 20.20
CA PRO A 383 15.44 -0.13 20.73
C PRO A 383 14.22 -0.33 21.64
N THR A 384 13.82 0.70 22.40
CA THR A 384 12.65 0.61 23.30
C THR A 384 11.36 0.59 22.49
N MET A 385 11.17 1.55 21.57
CA MET A 385 10.00 1.58 20.70
C MET A 385 9.95 0.36 19.77
N PHE A 386 11.10 -0.14 19.32
CA PHE A 386 11.17 -1.36 18.52
C PHE A 386 10.70 -2.59 19.32
N GLY A 387 11.06 -2.66 20.60
CA GLY A 387 10.55 -3.67 21.54
C GLY A 387 9.02 -3.61 21.69
N GLU A 388 8.49 -2.42 22.00
CA GLU A 388 7.05 -2.17 22.12
C GLU A 388 6.29 -2.55 20.83
N TRP A 389 6.85 -2.22 19.66
CA TRP A 389 6.25 -2.57 18.37
C TRP A 389 6.17 -4.09 18.16
N LYS A 390 7.23 -4.83 18.50
CA LYS A 390 7.23 -6.30 18.39
C LYS A 390 6.15 -6.92 19.26
N GLU A 391 5.95 -6.42 20.48
CA GLU A 391 4.89 -6.88 21.38
C GLU A 391 3.49 -6.60 20.79
N GLU A 392 3.24 -5.39 20.28
CA GLU A 392 1.97 -5.07 19.63
C GLU A 392 1.72 -5.94 18.38
N MET A 393 2.77 -6.24 17.62
CA MET A 393 2.70 -7.12 16.46
C MET A 393 2.36 -8.57 16.83
N GLU A 394 3.01 -9.13 17.85
CA GLU A 394 2.73 -10.47 18.34
C GLU A 394 1.27 -10.58 18.80
N GLN A 395 0.74 -9.57 19.48
CA GLN A 395 -0.67 -9.50 19.88
C GLN A 395 -1.62 -9.50 18.66
N MET A 396 -1.32 -8.68 17.64
CA MET A 396 -2.12 -8.62 16.41
C MET A 396 -2.11 -9.97 15.66
N ALA A 397 -0.94 -10.61 15.54
CA ALA A 397 -0.79 -11.92 14.91
C ALA A 397 -1.52 -13.01 15.72
N GLY A 398 -1.37 -13.00 17.05
CA GLY A 398 -2.04 -13.92 17.97
C GLY A 398 -3.57 -13.83 17.87
N ARG A 399 -4.12 -12.62 17.76
CA ARG A 399 -5.56 -12.42 17.54
C ARG A 399 -6.03 -13.05 16.23
N ILE A 400 -5.29 -12.87 15.13
CA ILE A 400 -5.62 -13.48 13.84
C ILE A 400 -5.57 -15.02 13.94
N LYS A 401 -4.58 -15.59 14.64
CA LYS A 401 -4.50 -17.04 14.90
C LYS A 401 -5.74 -17.55 15.66
N ASN A 402 -6.18 -16.83 16.69
CA ASN A 402 -7.39 -17.19 17.44
C ASN A 402 -8.66 -17.13 16.57
N VAL A 403 -8.77 -16.11 15.71
CA VAL A 403 -9.88 -15.99 14.75
C VAL A 403 -9.88 -17.15 13.75
N ARG A 404 -8.70 -17.56 13.23
CA ARG A 404 -8.58 -18.76 12.37
C ARG A 404 -9.09 -20.00 13.09
N GLN A 405 -8.63 -20.22 14.33
CA GLN A 405 -9.04 -21.36 15.13
C GLN A 405 -10.55 -21.40 15.34
N LYS A 406 -11.15 -20.29 15.82
CA LYS A 406 -12.59 -20.23 16.07
C LYS A 406 -13.42 -20.41 14.79
N LEU A 407 -12.97 -19.86 13.66
CA LEU A 407 -13.63 -20.07 12.37
C LEU A 407 -13.56 -21.53 11.92
N TYR A 408 -12.39 -22.16 12.02
CA TYR A 408 -12.19 -23.57 11.72
C TYR A 408 -13.07 -24.47 12.59
N ASP A 409 -13.08 -24.23 13.91
CA ASP A 409 -13.89 -25.00 14.87
C ASP A 409 -15.37 -24.88 14.50
N SER A 410 -15.84 -23.65 14.21
CA SER A 410 -17.23 -23.38 13.84
C SER A 410 -17.63 -24.07 12.54
N LEU A 411 -16.74 -24.08 11.53
CA LEU A 411 -17.01 -24.77 10.26
C LEU A 411 -17.04 -26.29 10.45
N THR A 412 -16.09 -26.85 11.20
CA THR A 412 -15.96 -28.29 11.42
C THR A 412 -17.11 -28.85 12.26
N GLU A 413 -17.58 -28.09 13.24
CA GLU A 413 -18.73 -28.47 14.07
C GLU A 413 -20.05 -28.46 13.28
N LYS A 414 -20.22 -27.49 12.36
CA LYS A 414 -21.48 -27.26 11.65
C LYS A 414 -21.58 -27.99 10.30
N ASP A 415 -20.46 -28.19 9.60
CA ASP A 415 -20.45 -28.84 8.28
C ASP A 415 -20.27 -30.35 8.40
N GLN A 416 -21.38 -31.08 8.25
CA GLN A 416 -21.39 -32.56 8.33
C GLN A 416 -21.10 -33.24 6.98
N SER A 417 -20.74 -32.49 5.92
CA SER A 417 -20.49 -33.05 4.59
C SER A 417 -19.19 -33.85 4.47
N GLY A 418 -18.27 -33.69 5.43
CA GLY A 418 -16.92 -34.26 5.36
C GLY A 418 -15.92 -33.42 4.56
N LYS A 419 -16.25 -32.18 4.21
CA LYS A 419 -15.31 -31.23 3.61
C LYS A 419 -14.18 -30.89 4.59
N ASP A 420 -12.95 -30.92 4.09
CA ASP A 420 -11.78 -30.50 4.87
C ASP A 420 -11.66 -28.97 4.90
N TRP A 421 -11.74 -28.40 6.10
CA TRP A 421 -11.58 -26.97 6.37
C TRP A 421 -10.21 -26.63 6.99
N SER A 422 -9.32 -27.61 7.17
CA SER A 422 -8.01 -27.44 7.84
C SER A 422 -7.09 -26.42 7.16
N PHE A 423 -7.32 -26.12 5.88
CA PHE A 423 -6.62 -25.08 5.14
C PHE A 423 -6.71 -23.69 5.78
N ILE A 424 -7.76 -23.42 6.57
CA ILE A 424 -7.91 -22.14 7.30
C ILE A 424 -6.81 -21.97 8.35
N LEU A 425 -6.35 -23.08 8.93
CA LEU A 425 -5.27 -23.10 9.92
C LEU A 425 -3.89 -23.11 9.27
N SER A 426 -3.73 -23.80 8.13
CA SER A 426 -2.44 -23.89 7.44
C SER A 426 -2.08 -22.63 6.67
N GLN A 427 -3.08 -21.86 6.24
CA GLN A 427 -2.87 -20.54 5.64
C GLN A 427 -2.42 -19.52 6.70
N ILE A 428 -1.55 -18.60 6.29
CA ILE A 428 -0.87 -17.62 7.14
C ILE A 428 -1.21 -16.18 6.75
N GLY A 429 -0.87 -15.23 7.63
CA GLY A 429 -1.08 -13.81 7.40
C GLY A 429 -2.53 -13.37 7.58
N MET A 430 -2.88 -12.24 6.95
CA MET A 430 -4.16 -11.55 7.16
C MET A 430 -5.35 -12.17 6.41
N PHE A 431 -5.10 -13.07 5.46
CA PHE A 431 -6.11 -13.57 4.54
C PHE A 431 -6.31 -15.07 4.61
N SER A 432 -7.51 -15.52 4.27
CA SER A 432 -7.77 -16.91 3.93
C SER A 432 -8.42 -16.99 2.56
N PHE A 433 -8.01 -17.98 1.78
CA PHE A 433 -8.57 -18.28 0.46
C PHE A 433 -9.53 -19.45 0.61
N THR A 434 -10.82 -19.15 0.57
CA THR A 434 -11.89 -20.07 0.97
C THR A 434 -12.17 -21.18 -0.05
N GLY A 435 -11.72 -21.01 -1.28
CA GLY A 435 -12.09 -21.86 -2.41
C GLY A 435 -13.51 -21.59 -2.95
N LEU A 436 -14.22 -20.59 -2.42
CA LEU A 436 -15.50 -20.17 -2.97
C LEU A 436 -15.33 -19.59 -4.37
N ASN A 437 -16.15 -20.05 -5.31
CA ASN A 437 -16.18 -19.51 -6.67
C ASN A 437 -16.94 -18.16 -6.72
N ARG A 438 -17.07 -17.57 -7.91
CA ARG A 438 -17.72 -16.26 -8.08
C ARG A 438 -19.22 -16.28 -7.68
N PRO A 439 -20.08 -17.16 -8.21
CA PRO A 439 -21.47 -17.28 -7.75
C PRO A 439 -21.60 -17.45 -6.23
N GLN A 440 -20.75 -18.27 -5.62
CA GLN A 440 -20.75 -18.49 -4.18
C GLN A 440 -20.33 -17.22 -3.42
N SER A 441 -19.33 -16.49 -3.92
CA SER A 441 -18.92 -15.19 -3.36
C SER A 441 -19.98 -14.10 -3.56
N ASP A 442 -20.80 -14.19 -4.62
CA ASP A 442 -21.97 -13.32 -4.82
C ASP A 442 -23.03 -13.62 -3.75
N ASN A 443 -23.34 -14.89 -3.47
CA ASN A 443 -24.27 -15.28 -2.39
C ASN A 443 -23.82 -14.80 -1.00
N MET A 444 -22.51 -14.86 -0.71
CA MET A 444 -21.94 -14.29 0.52
C MET A 444 -22.30 -12.81 0.67
N THR A 445 -22.27 -12.03 -0.42
CA THR A 445 -22.64 -10.61 -0.40
C THR A 445 -24.16 -10.43 -0.35
N ASP A 446 -24.90 -11.06 -1.28
CA ASP A 446 -26.29 -10.74 -1.57
C ASP A 446 -27.26 -11.28 -0.51
N LYS A 447 -26.97 -12.45 0.06
CA LYS A 447 -27.79 -13.09 1.10
C LYS A 447 -27.28 -12.80 2.51
N TRP A 448 -25.96 -12.85 2.69
CA TRP A 448 -25.33 -12.83 4.01
C TRP A 448 -24.71 -11.48 4.37
N HIS A 449 -24.75 -10.47 3.49
CA HIS A 449 -24.14 -9.16 3.75
C HIS A 449 -22.64 -9.24 4.07
N ILE A 450 -21.95 -10.27 3.57
CA ILE A 450 -20.52 -10.49 3.76
C ILE A 450 -19.78 -10.04 2.50
N TYR A 451 -19.07 -8.94 2.63
CA TYR A 451 -18.35 -8.27 1.55
C TYR A 451 -16.94 -8.84 1.46
N MET A 452 -16.66 -9.58 0.40
CA MET A 452 -15.39 -10.24 0.11
C MET A 452 -15.03 -10.11 -1.37
N THR A 453 -13.80 -10.44 -1.75
CA THR A 453 -13.43 -10.42 -3.17
C THR A 453 -14.03 -11.63 -3.89
N LYS A 454 -14.33 -11.45 -5.18
CA LYS A 454 -15.05 -12.45 -6.00
C LYS A 454 -14.23 -13.69 -6.36
N ASP A 455 -12.97 -13.74 -5.93
CA ASP A 455 -12.05 -14.86 -6.06
C ASP A 455 -12.03 -15.76 -4.80
N GLY A 456 -12.85 -15.47 -3.79
CA GLY A 456 -12.94 -16.30 -2.59
C GLY A 456 -12.00 -15.88 -1.45
N ARG A 457 -11.24 -14.79 -1.57
CA ARG A 457 -10.40 -14.28 -0.48
C ARG A 457 -11.22 -13.53 0.58
N ILE A 458 -11.00 -13.87 1.85
CA ILE A 458 -11.49 -13.13 3.02
C ILE A 458 -10.33 -12.56 3.86
N SER A 459 -10.57 -11.41 4.48
CA SER A 459 -9.66 -10.75 5.42
C SER A 459 -10.01 -11.13 6.85
N LEU A 460 -9.23 -12.02 7.44
CA LEU A 460 -9.37 -12.43 8.84
C LEU A 460 -8.96 -11.31 9.81
N ALA A 461 -8.14 -10.38 9.33
CA ALA A 461 -7.79 -9.18 10.07
C ALA A 461 -9.00 -8.23 10.28
N GLY A 462 -10.04 -8.35 9.46
CA GLY A 462 -11.32 -7.64 9.59
C GLY A 462 -12.43 -8.45 10.28
N LEU A 463 -12.12 -9.63 10.82
CA LEU A 463 -13.06 -10.51 11.52
C LEU A 463 -12.79 -10.48 13.04
N ASN A 464 -13.85 -10.57 13.83
CA ASN A 464 -13.79 -10.73 15.29
C ASN A 464 -14.36 -12.10 15.70
N LEU A 465 -14.11 -12.51 16.95
CA LEU A 465 -14.53 -13.84 17.42
C LEU A 465 -16.05 -14.01 17.41
N ALA A 466 -16.79 -12.94 17.75
CA ALA A 466 -18.25 -12.95 17.83
C ALA A 466 -18.94 -13.20 16.48
N LYS A 467 -18.26 -12.92 15.35
CA LYS A 467 -18.82 -13.07 14.00
C LYS A 467 -18.33 -14.33 13.28
N CYS A 468 -17.47 -15.14 13.91
CA CYS A 468 -16.95 -16.37 13.30
C CYS A 468 -18.05 -17.40 12.99
N GLU A 469 -19.03 -17.56 13.90
CA GLU A 469 -20.13 -18.52 13.70
C GLU A 469 -21.06 -18.11 12.56
N TYR A 470 -21.34 -16.80 12.43
CA TYR A 470 -22.13 -16.24 11.33
C TYR A 470 -21.42 -16.41 9.99
N LEU A 471 -20.10 -16.17 9.95
CA LEU A 471 -19.31 -16.40 8.75
C LEU A 471 -19.27 -17.88 8.37
N ALA A 472 -19.17 -18.79 9.34
CA ALA A 472 -19.21 -20.23 9.09
C ALA A 472 -20.54 -20.65 8.44
N ASP A 473 -21.68 -20.17 8.97
CA ASP A 473 -23.01 -20.44 8.39
C ASP A 473 -23.09 -19.97 6.93
N ALA A 474 -22.59 -18.75 6.66
CA ALA A 474 -22.58 -18.18 5.32
C ALA A 474 -21.70 -18.95 4.33
N ILE A 475 -20.51 -19.38 4.77
CA ILE A 475 -19.58 -20.17 3.96
C ILE A 475 -20.20 -21.53 3.61
N ILE A 476 -20.78 -22.23 4.60
CA ILE A 476 -21.40 -23.55 4.41
C ILE A 476 -22.58 -23.44 3.44
N ASP A 477 -23.47 -22.46 3.65
CA ASP A 477 -24.60 -22.22 2.77
C ASP A 477 -24.15 -21.92 1.34
N SER A 478 -23.19 -21.01 1.18
CA SER A 478 -22.70 -20.63 -0.14
C SER A 478 -22.02 -21.80 -0.84
N PHE A 479 -21.18 -22.57 -0.13
CA PHE A 479 -20.44 -23.68 -0.72
C PHE A 479 -21.37 -24.82 -1.19
N HIS A 480 -22.38 -25.18 -0.40
CA HIS A 480 -23.23 -26.35 -0.68
C HIS A 480 -24.50 -26.03 -1.48
N ASN A 481 -25.04 -24.81 -1.38
CA ASN A 481 -26.33 -24.47 -1.96
C ASN A 481 -26.25 -23.60 -3.24
N VAL A 482 -25.05 -23.21 -3.67
CA VAL A 482 -24.84 -22.35 -4.85
C VAL A 482 -23.88 -23.03 -5.82
N ASN A 483 -24.36 -23.20 -7.06
CA ASN A 483 -23.62 -23.84 -8.16
C ASN A 483 -22.78 -22.83 -8.94
#